data_AF-A6GA70-F1
#
_entry.id   AF-A6GA70-F1
#
_cell.length_a   1.000
_cell.length_b   1.000
_cell.length_c   1.000
_cell.angle_alpha   90.00
_cell.angle_beta   90.00
_cell.angle_gamma   90.00
#
_symmetry.space_group_name_H-M   'P 1'
#
loop_
_entity.id
_entity.type
_entity.pdbx_description
1 polymer ?
#
loop_
_entity_poly.entity_id
_entity_poly.type
_entity_poly.pdbx_seq_one_letter_code
_entity_poly.pdbx_strand_id
1 'polypeptide(L)'
;MSQARFQSFEAFFPYYLGEHRNPTCRALHFVGTAGFFGTFAYFLARDPLGFGPPFAAMVILGAIGNVIERKRNAAPVFLVIVAVGVWSQPWLLLGVVWAYFFAWLGHFKVEHNKPATFTYPLWSLLGDFRMWGLMAMGKLWTGDPLEELGLSVPEPEA
;
A
#
# COMPACT_ATOMS: atom_id res chain seq x y z
N MET A 1 -23.06 -6.96 -12.69
CA MET A 1 -21.97 -7.82 -13.20
C MET A 1 -20.83 -7.69 -12.21
N SER A 2 -20.37 -8.78 -11.59
CA SER A 2 -19.14 -8.71 -10.78
C SER A 2 -18.00 -8.35 -11.72
N GLN A 3 -17.28 -7.27 -11.43
CA GLN A 3 -16.01 -7.04 -12.11
C GLN A 3 -15.09 -8.20 -11.74
N ALA A 4 -14.44 -8.80 -12.74
CA ALA A 4 -13.42 -9.82 -12.55
C ALA A 4 -12.36 -9.31 -11.55
N ARG A 5 -11.98 -10.15 -10.57
CA ARG A 5 -11.08 -9.77 -9.46
C ARG A 5 -9.84 -10.65 -9.46
N PHE A 6 -8.69 -10.05 -9.13
CA PHE A 6 -7.47 -10.80 -8.89
C PHE A 6 -7.65 -11.70 -7.64
N GLN A 7 -7.24 -12.97 -7.75
CA GLN A 7 -7.39 -13.97 -6.66
C GLN A 7 -6.15 -14.10 -5.77
N SER A 8 -5.04 -13.48 -6.15
CA SER A 8 -3.79 -13.46 -5.39
C SER A 8 -3.09 -12.11 -5.50
N PHE A 9 -2.28 -11.79 -4.49
CA PHE A 9 -1.45 -10.59 -4.52
C PHE A 9 -0.40 -10.68 -5.62
N GLU A 10 0.09 -11.88 -5.92
CA GLU A 10 1.05 -12.15 -6.98
C GLU A 10 0.50 -11.81 -8.36
N ALA A 11 -0.78 -12.10 -8.62
CA ALA A 11 -1.46 -11.71 -9.87
C ALA A 11 -1.78 -10.20 -9.88
N PHE A 12 -2.10 -9.63 -8.72
CA PHE A 12 -2.39 -8.19 -8.59
C PHE A 12 -1.13 -7.31 -8.75
N PHE A 13 0.04 -7.76 -8.30
CA PHE A 13 1.22 -6.90 -8.20
C PHE A 13 1.72 -6.36 -9.55
N PRO A 14 1.75 -7.12 -10.67
CA PRO A 14 2.04 -6.57 -11.99
C PRO A 14 1.03 -5.51 -12.43
N TYR A 15 -0.27 -5.70 -12.17
CA TYR A 15 -1.28 -4.67 -12.42
C TYR A 15 -0.98 -3.40 -11.63
N TYR A 16 -0.69 -3.55 -10.33
CA TYR A 16 -0.31 -2.43 -9.46
C TYR A 16 0.93 -1.68 -9.99
N LEU A 17 2.00 -2.36 -10.38
CA LEU A 17 3.18 -1.70 -10.97
C LEU A 17 2.86 -1.01 -12.30
N GLY A 18 1.92 -1.56 -13.08
CA GLY A 18 1.40 -0.92 -14.29
C GLY A 18 0.69 0.41 -14.04
N GLU A 19 0.15 0.63 -12.83
CA GLU A 19 -0.39 1.94 -12.42
C GLU A 19 0.69 2.94 -11.98
N HIS A 20 1.95 2.51 -11.88
CA HIS A 20 3.09 3.29 -11.41
C HIS A 20 4.27 3.20 -12.39
N ARG A 21 4.02 3.33 -13.70
CA ARG A 21 5.06 3.20 -14.75
C ARG A 21 6.02 4.38 -14.79
N ASN A 22 5.59 5.58 -14.36
CA ASN A 22 6.44 6.75 -14.28
C ASN A 22 7.37 6.69 -13.04
N PRO A 23 8.70 6.82 -13.21
CA PRO A 23 9.64 6.83 -12.10
C PRO A 23 9.33 7.90 -11.03
N THR A 24 8.81 9.05 -11.45
CA THR A 24 8.42 10.14 -10.53
C THR A 24 7.27 9.72 -9.63
N CYS A 25 6.28 9.00 -10.17
CA CYS A 25 5.17 8.46 -9.38
C CYS A 25 5.70 7.51 -8.30
N ARG A 26 6.54 6.55 -8.69
CA ARG A 26 7.18 5.61 -7.75
C ARG A 26 8.02 6.32 -6.69
N ALA A 27 8.78 7.36 -7.06
CA ALA A 27 9.55 8.15 -6.12
C ALA A 27 8.68 8.91 -5.10
N LEU A 28 7.53 9.46 -5.53
CA LEU A 28 6.57 10.07 -4.62
C LEU A 28 6.02 9.03 -3.63
N HIS A 29 5.61 7.86 -4.12
CA HIS A 29 5.20 6.75 -3.24
C HIS A 29 6.32 6.36 -2.27
N PHE A 30 7.57 6.29 -2.74
CA PHE A 30 8.70 5.97 -1.88
C PHE A 30 8.84 6.95 -0.71
N VAL A 31 8.75 8.26 -0.97
CA VAL A 31 8.79 9.31 0.06
C VAL A 31 7.60 9.24 1.01
N GLY A 32 6.40 9.00 0.47
CA GLY A 32 5.17 8.81 1.26
C GLY A 32 5.27 7.62 2.22
N THR A 33 5.63 6.45 1.70
CA THR A 33 5.77 5.21 2.46
C THR A 33 6.91 5.28 3.47
N ALA A 34 8.04 5.93 3.13
CA ALA A 34 9.13 6.15 4.08
C ALA A 34 8.69 6.98 5.30
N GLY A 35 7.93 8.06 5.07
CA GLY A 35 7.38 8.88 6.16
C GLY A 35 6.42 8.08 7.05
N PHE A 36 5.55 7.27 6.44
CA PHE A 36 4.67 6.35 7.17
C PHE A 36 5.45 5.36 8.04
N PHE A 37 6.46 4.68 7.49
CA PHE A 37 7.33 3.79 8.28
C PHE A 37 8.06 4.53 9.40
N GLY A 38 8.55 5.75 9.14
CA GLY A 38 9.16 6.61 10.15
C GLY A 38 8.23 6.86 11.34
N THR A 39 6.94 7.14 11.11
CA THR A 39 5.99 7.34 12.21
C THR A 39 5.76 6.07 13.02
N PHE A 40 5.62 4.90 12.39
CA PHE A 40 5.45 3.63 13.10
C PHE A 40 6.69 3.27 13.92
N ALA A 41 7.87 3.42 13.33
CA ALA A 41 9.14 3.18 14.02
C ALA A 41 9.31 4.11 15.22
N TYR A 42 8.94 5.39 15.07
CA TYR A 42 8.99 6.36 16.17
C TYR A 42 8.10 5.93 17.35
N PHE A 43 6.83 5.57 17.11
CA PHE A 43 5.94 5.16 18.21
C PHE A 43 6.34 3.83 18.85
N LEU A 44 6.79 2.86 18.05
CA LEU A 44 7.30 1.59 18.58
C LEU A 44 8.53 1.81 19.47
N ALA A 45 9.40 2.76 19.12
CA ALA A 45 10.58 3.09 19.94
C ALA A 45 10.21 3.90 21.20
N ARG A 46 9.25 4.83 21.09
CA ARG A 46 8.93 5.80 22.15
C ARG A 46 7.93 5.29 23.19
N ASP A 47 7.00 4.43 22.76
CA ASP A 47 5.92 3.87 23.59
C ASP A 47 5.60 2.43 23.17
N PRO A 48 6.55 1.48 23.37
CA PRO A 48 6.37 0.10 22.93
C PRO A 48 5.22 -0.63 23.63
N LEU A 49 4.88 -0.26 24.87
CA LEU A 49 3.79 -0.90 25.61
C LEU A 49 2.43 -0.33 25.23
N GLY A 50 2.33 0.98 24.97
CA GLY A 50 1.09 1.61 24.51
C GLY A 50 0.79 1.32 23.03
N PHE A 51 1.82 1.22 22.18
CA PHE A 51 1.64 1.02 20.74
C PHE A 51 1.92 -0.40 20.22
N GLY A 52 2.75 -1.19 20.91
CA GLY A 52 3.10 -2.54 20.47
C GLY A 52 1.91 -3.49 20.34
N PRO A 53 1.04 -3.66 21.36
CA PRO A 53 -0.13 -4.52 21.24
C PRO A 53 -1.15 -4.04 20.17
N PRO A 54 -1.49 -2.75 20.06
CA PRO A 54 -2.30 -2.25 18.93
C PRO A 54 -1.65 -2.52 17.58
N PHE A 55 -0.34 -2.32 17.44
CA PHE A 55 0.37 -2.62 16.20
C PHE A 55 0.30 -4.12 15.84
N ALA A 56 0.48 -5.02 16.81
CA ALA A 56 0.29 -6.45 16.59
C ALA A 56 -1.15 -6.78 16.15
N ALA A 57 -2.16 -6.14 16.76
CA ALA A 57 -3.55 -6.29 16.34
C ALA A 57 -3.77 -5.80 14.90
N MET A 58 -3.17 -4.67 14.50
CA MET A 58 -3.22 -4.14 13.13
C MET A 58 -2.61 -5.13 12.13
N VAL A 59 -1.48 -5.77 12.46
CA VAL A 59 -0.85 -6.80 11.62
C VAL A 59 -1.77 -8.03 11.46
N ILE A 60 -2.37 -8.50 12.55
CA ILE A 60 -3.32 -9.62 12.53
C ILE A 60 -4.55 -9.29 11.67
N LEU A 61 -5.13 -8.10 11.87
CA LEU A 61 -6.24 -7.61 11.06
C LEU A 61 -5.86 -7.47 9.58
N GLY A 62 -4.63 -7.04 9.28
CA GLY A 62 -4.09 -6.98 7.93
C GLY A 62 -4.01 -8.37 7.28
N ALA A 63 -3.55 -9.38 8.03
CA ALA A 63 -3.51 -10.76 7.55
C ALA A 63 -4.91 -11.33 7.26
N ILE A 64 -5.89 -11.05 8.14
CA ILE A 64 -7.30 -11.42 7.92
C ILE A 64 -7.87 -10.68 6.70
N GLY A 65 -7.62 -9.38 6.62
CA GLY A 65 -8.06 -8.53 5.53
C GLY A 65 -7.50 -8.96 4.18
N ASN A 66 -6.25 -9.44 4.14
CA ASN A 66 -5.63 -9.99 2.93
C ASN A 66 -6.40 -11.21 2.37
N VAL A 67 -6.97 -12.05 3.24
CA VAL A 67 -7.84 -13.16 2.82
C VAL A 67 -9.19 -12.65 2.31
N ILE A 68 -9.73 -11.59 2.92
CA ILE A 68 -10.99 -10.97 2.51
C ILE A 68 -10.85 -10.29 1.14
N GLU A 69 -9.73 -9.60 0.90
CA GLU A 69 -9.45 -8.81 -0.31
C GLU A 69 -9.55 -9.64 -1.60
N ARG A 70 -9.20 -10.93 -1.53
CA ARG A 70 -9.36 -11.91 -2.61
C ARG A 70 -10.80 -12.01 -3.11
N LYS A 71 -11.77 -11.92 -2.19
CA LYS A 71 -13.18 -12.17 -2.47
C LYS A 71 -14.00 -10.89 -2.62
N ARG A 72 -13.60 -9.82 -1.94
CA ARG A 72 -14.33 -8.53 -1.92
C ARG A 72 -13.41 -7.43 -1.42
N ASN A 73 -13.79 -6.18 -1.71
CA ASN A 73 -13.10 -5.00 -1.22
C ASN A 73 -12.96 -5.02 0.32
N ALA A 74 -11.74 -4.97 0.84
CA ALA A 74 -11.47 -5.04 2.28
C ALA A 74 -11.45 -3.67 2.99
N ALA A 75 -12.03 -2.62 2.40
CA ALA A 75 -12.08 -1.27 2.97
C ALA A 75 -12.60 -1.23 4.42
N PRO A 76 -13.64 -1.99 4.82
CA PRO A 76 -14.07 -2.01 6.22
C PRO A 76 -12.97 -2.48 7.18
N VAL A 77 -12.18 -3.50 6.78
CA VAL A 77 -11.06 -4.00 7.59
C VAL A 77 -9.94 -2.98 7.63
N PHE A 78 -9.64 -2.35 6.49
CA PHE A 78 -8.66 -1.27 6.43
C PHE A 78 -9.03 -0.09 7.35
N LEU A 79 -10.30 0.33 7.38
CA LEU A 79 -10.77 1.38 8.29
C LEU A 79 -10.66 0.97 9.76
N VAL A 80 -10.91 -0.29 10.10
CA VAL A 80 -10.71 -0.81 11.46
C VAL A 80 -9.22 -0.78 11.84
N ILE A 81 -8.31 -1.16 10.93
CA ILE A 81 -6.86 -1.08 11.16
C ILE A 81 -6.45 0.37 11.46
N VAL A 82 -6.91 1.32 10.66
CA VAL A 82 -6.65 2.75 10.87
C VAL A 82 -7.23 3.21 12.21
N ALA A 83 -8.46 2.82 12.54
CA ALA A 83 -9.11 3.19 13.79
C ALA A 83 -8.36 2.65 15.02
N VAL A 84 -7.89 1.40 14.99
CA VAL A 84 -7.07 0.81 16.07
C VAL A 84 -5.78 1.59 16.26
N GLY A 85 -5.08 1.90 15.16
CA GLY A 85 -3.85 2.70 15.20
C GLY A 85 -4.09 4.08 15.80
N VAL A 86 -5.06 4.83 15.26
CA VAL A 86 -5.38 6.19 15.70
C VAL A 86 -5.92 6.22 17.14
N TRP A 87 -6.68 5.21 17.55
CA TRP A 87 -7.15 5.10 18.93
C TRP A 87 -5.98 4.95 19.91
N SER A 88 -4.95 4.17 19.55
CA SER A 88 -3.75 4.00 20.37
C SER A 88 -2.81 5.21 20.33
N GLN A 89 -2.59 5.79 19.14
CA GLN A 89 -1.68 6.90 18.90
C GLN A 89 -2.28 7.82 17.84
N PRO A 90 -3.05 8.87 18.23
CA PRO A 90 -3.76 9.73 17.28
C PRO A 90 -2.87 10.40 16.23
N TRP A 91 -1.63 10.67 16.60
CA TRP A 91 -0.61 11.27 15.75
C TRP A 91 -0.16 10.37 14.57
N LEU A 92 -0.48 9.07 14.58
CA LEU A 92 -0.29 8.21 13.39
C LEU A 92 -1.07 8.70 12.18
N LEU A 93 -2.17 9.44 12.40
CA LEU A 93 -2.95 10.03 11.32
C LEU A 93 -2.09 10.97 10.45
N LEU A 94 -1.09 11.64 11.03
CA LEU A 94 -0.15 12.46 10.26
C LEU A 94 0.66 11.63 9.27
N GLY A 95 1.13 10.44 9.68
CA GLY A 95 1.83 9.51 8.80
C GLY A 95 0.94 8.97 7.68
N VAL A 96 -0.34 8.68 8.00
CA VAL A 96 -1.34 8.27 7.00
C VAL A 96 -1.60 9.39 5.99
N VAL A 97 -1.89 10.60 6.47
CA VAL A 97 -2.13 11.77 5.61
C VAL A 97 -0.91 12.06 4.72
N TRP A 98 0.30 11.96 5.28
CA TRP A 98 1.55 12.12 4.54
C TRP A 98 1.66 11.11 3.39
N ALA A 99 1.48 9.81 3.67
CA ALA A 99 1.56 8.77 2.66
C ALA A 99 0.53 9.00 1.54
N TYR A 100 -0.72 9.28 1.90
CA TYR A 100 -1.79 9.53 0.93
C TYR A 100 -1.56 10.80 0.10
N PHE A 101 -1.02 11.86 0.70
CA PHE A 101 -0.70 13.10 -0.03
C PHE A 101 0.28 12.83 -1.19
N PHE A 102 1.38 12.13 -0.92
CA PHE A 102 2.37 11.80 -1.95
C PHE A 102 1.86 10.76 -2.96
N ALA A 103 1.13 9.74 -2.50
CA ALA A 103 0.54 8.74 -3.38
C ALA A 103 -0.46 9.36 -4.37
N TRP A 104 -1.36 10.22 -3.88
CA TRP A 104 -2.33 10.91 -4.75
C TRP A 104 -1.67 11.91 -5.69
N LEU A 105 -0.59 12.56 -5.27
CA LEU A 105 0.19 13.41 -6.16
C LEU A 105 0.75 12.59 -7.33
N GLY A 106 1.27 11.39 -7.06
CA GLY A 106 1.71 10.44 -8.09
C GLY A 106 0.57 10.03 -9.02
N HIS A 107 -0.49 9.47 -8.49
CA HIS A 107 -1.61 8.97 -9.30
C HIS A 107 -2.30 10.06 -10.12
N PHE A 108 -2.64 11.21 -9.51
CA PHE A 108 -3.49 12.19 -10.17
C PHE A 108 -2.73 13.25 -10.98
N LYS A 109 -1.49 13.59 -10.60
CA LYS A 109 -0.71 14.61 -11.33
C LYS A 109 0.35 14.03 -12.25
N VAL A 110 0.84 12.82 -11.96
CA VAL A 110 1.88 12.18 -12.79
C VAL A 110 1.25 11.15 -13.73
N GLU A 111 0.59 10.14 -13.17
CA GLU A 111 0.05 9.02 -13.95
C GLU A 111 -1.31 9.31 -14.60
N HIS A 112 -2.03 10.31 -14.09
CA HIS A 112 -3.40 10.64 -14.51
C HIS A 112 -4.36 9.43 -14.45
N ASN A 113 -4.20 8.59 -13.43
CA ASN A 113 -5.01 7.39 -13.24
C ASN A 113 -5.75 7.39 -11.90
N LYS A 114 -6.64 6.40 -11.73
CA LYS A 114 -7.36 6.19 -10.48
C LYS A 114 -6.64 5.10 -9.67
N PRO A 115 -6.23 5.36 -8.42
CA PRO A 115 -5.54 4.37 -7.59
C PRO A 115 -6.30 3.06 -7.41
N ALA A 116 -5.60 1.92 -7.48
CA ALA A 116 -6.14 0.61 -7.14
C ALA A 116 -6.74 0.52 -5.72
N THR A 117 -6.37 1.41 -4.79
CA THR A 117 -6.86 1.44 -3.40
C THR A 117 -8.39 1.48 -3.31
N PHE A 118 -9.07 2.06 -4.31
CA PHE A 118 -10.53 2.09 -4.36
C PHE A 118 -11.18 0.71 -4.62
N THR A 119 -10.41 -0.25 -5.14
CA THR A 119 -10.86 -1.60 -5.49
C THR A 119 -10.21 -2.68 -4.61
N TYR A 120 -8.94 -2.48 -4.26
CA TYR A 120 -8.09 -3.38 -3.47
C TYR A 120 -7.30 -2.61 -2.40
N PRO A 121 -7.96 -2.09 -1.34
CA PRO A 121 -7.29 -1.22 -0.37
C PRO A 121 -6.08 -1.87 0.31
N LEU A 122 -6.18 -3.12 0.77
CA LEU A 122 -5.07 -3.76 1.47
C LEU A 122 -3.96 -4.21 0.53
N TRP A 123 -4.29 -4.68 -0.67
CA TRP A 123 -3.27 -5.05 -1.64
C TRP A 123 -2.56 -3.84 -2.23
N SER A 124 -3.22 -2.69 -2.34
CA SER A 124 -2.55 -1.45 -2.76
C SER A 124 -1.55 -1.00 -1.71
N LEU A 125 -1.90 -1.06 -0.41
CA LEU A 125 -0.95 -0.82 0.67
C LEU A 125 0.23 -1.81 0.67
N LEU A 126 -0.05 -3.10 0.47
CA LEU A 126 1.00 -4.12 0.37
C LEU A 126 1.87 -3.92 -0.88
N GLY A 127 1.28 -3.42 -1.97
CA GLY A 127 1.94 -2.99 -3.19
C GLY A 127 2.94 -1.87 -2.91
N ASP A 128 2.51 -0.84 -2.18
CA ASP A 128 3.39 0.25 -1.74
C ASP A 128 4.58 -0.27 -0.93
N PHE A 129 4.34 -1.18 0.02
CA PHE A 129 5.42 -1.77 0.82
C PHE A 129 6.41 -2.60 -0.01
N ARG A 130 5.90 -3.42 -0.95
CA ARG A 130 6.74 -4.23 -1.83
C ARG A 130 7.54 -3.36 -2.81
N MET A 131 6.90 -2.35 -3.41
CA MET A 131 7.56 -1.40 -4.29
C MET A 131 8.61 -0.58 -3.54
N TRP A 132 8.28 -0.08 -2.35
CA TRP A 132 9.23 0.63 -1.49
C TRP A 132 10.46 -0.24 -1.17
N GLY A 133 10.26 -1.52 -0.83
CA GLY A 133 11.35 -2.45 -0.58
C GLY A 133 12.24 -2.68 -1.80
N LEU A 134 11.64 -2.86 -2.99
CA LEU A 134 12.38 -2.97 -4.25
C LEU A 134 13.20 -1.71 -4.55
N MET A 135 12.62 -0.53 -4.34
CA MET A 135 13.31 0.74 -4.49
C MET A 135 14.42 0.94 -3.47
N ALA A 136 14.21 0.56 -2.22
CA ALA A 136 15.27 0.58 -1.19
C ALA A 136 16.46 -0.33 -1.57
N MET A 137 16.23 -1.39 -2.36
CA MET A 137 17.27 -2.26 -2.92
C MET A 137 17.88 -1.75 -4.24
N GLY A 138 17.55 -0.54 -4.67
CA GLY A 138 18.09 0.07 -5.88
C GLY A 138 17.37 -0.30 -7.18
N LYS A 139 16.21 -0.95 -7.11
CA LYS A 139 15.38 -1.30 -8.29
C LYS A 139 14.30 -0.27 -8.55
N LEU A 140 13.71 -0.28 -9.74
CA LEU A 140 12.53 0.51 -10.11
C LEU A 140 12.72 2.05 -10.09
N TRP A 141 13.93 2.58 -9.89
CA TRP A 141 14.16 4.03 -9.87
C TRP A 141 14.05 4.71 -11.23
N THR A 142 14.14 3.93 -12.31
CA THR A 142 14.14 4.42 -13.70
C THR A 142 13.42 3.43 -14.60
N GLY A 143 13.13 3.84 -15.84
CA GLY A 143 12.57 2.95 -16.85
C GLY A 143 11.19 2.37 -16.48
N ASP A 144 10.83 1.32 -17.21
CA ASP A 144 9.58 0.61 -17.00
C ASP A 144 9.73 -0.49 -15.92
N PRO A 145 8.87 -0.48 -14.88
CA PRO A 145 9.02 -1.41 -13.76
C PRO A 145 8.61 -2.85 -14.12
N LEU A 146 7.77 -3.05 -15.14
CA LEU A 146 7.37 -4.37 -15.59
C LEU A 146 8.48 -5.00 -16.43
N GLU A 147 9.10 -4.24 -17.32
CA GLU A 147 10.27 -4.68 -18.09
C GLU A 147 11.45 -5.03 -17.18
N GLU A 148 11.77 -4.17 -16.20
CA GLU A 148 12.87 -4.42 -15.26
C GLU A 148 12.68 -5.72 -14.47
N LEU A 149 11.45 -6.07 -14.14
CA LEU A 149 11.13 -7.28 -13.38
C LEU A 149 10.74 -8.48 -14.26
N GLY A 150 10.70 -8.33 -15.59
CA GLY A 150 10.25 -9.38 -16.52
C GLY A 150 8.80 -9.81 -16.28
N LEU A 151 7.92 -8.88 -15.92
CA LEU A 151 6.52 -9.13 -15.59
C LEU A 151 5.59 -8.73 -16.74
N SER A 152 4.50 -9.45 -16.89
CA SER A 152 3.35 -9.05 -17.70
C SER A 152 2.13 -8.87 -16.81
N VAL A 153 1.21 -7.98 -17.21
CA VAL A 153 -0.04 -7.76 -16.47
C VAL A 153 -1.02 -8.89 -16.81
N PRO A 154 -1.42 -9.73 -15.85
CA PRO A 154 -2.41 -10.77 -16.11
C PRO A 154 -3.80 -10.16 -16.21
N GLU A 155 -4.70 -10.82 -16.96
CA GLU A 155 -6.12 -10.46 -16.90
C GLU A 155 -6.74 -10.93 -15.58
N PRO A 156 -7.65 -10.15 -14.97
CA PRO A 156 -8.35 -10.58 -13.77
C PRO A 156 -9.23 -11.81 -14.06
N GLU A 157 -9.23 -12.78 -13.16
CA GLU A 157 -10.09 -13.97 -13.27
C GLU A 157 -11.57 -13.61 -13.08
N ALA A 158 -12.43 -14.14 -13.97
CA ALA A 158 -13.86 -13.88 -14.02
C ALA A 158 -14.67 -14.65 -12.96
#